data_AF-A0A3P7N3G0-F1
#
_entry.id   AF-A0A3P7N3G0-F1
#
_cell.length_a   1.000
_cell.length_b   1.000
_cell.length_c   1.000
_cell.angle_alpha   90.00
_cell.angle_beta   90.00
_cell.angle_gamma   90.00
#
_symmetry.space_group_name_H-M   'P 1'
#
loop_
_entity.id
_entity.type
_entity.pdbx_description
1 polymer ?
#
loop_
_entity_poly.entity_id
_entity_poly.type
_entity_poly.pdbx_seq_one_letter_code
_entity_poly.pdbx_strand_id
1 'polypeptide(L)' 'MRLPNLLEHETINEAIHQSSDWKSLLQLNCHPDTQLFLCSLFAPICLPTMDKEILPCRSLCEAVKQ' A
#
# COMPACT_ATOMS: atom_id res chain seq x y z
N MET A 1 -8.38 -7.68 -0.50
CA MET A 1 -8.37 -6.21 -0.40
C MET A 1 -9.78 -5.69 -0.54
N ARG A 2 -10.06 -4.48 -0.04
CA ARG A 2 -11.29 -3.73 -0.31
C ARG A 2 -11.00 -2.61 -1.31
N LEU A 3 -12.05 -2.19 -2.01
CA LEU A 3 -12.09 -0.98 -2.82
C LEU A 3 -13.29 -0.14 -2.33
N PRO A 4 -13.19 1.20 -2.33
CA PRO A 4 -11.98 1.96 -2.65
C PRO A 4 -10.83 1.67 -1.67
N ASN A 5 -9.57 1.76 -2.12
CA ASN A 5 -8.41 1.59 -1.23
C ASN A 5 -8.05 2.91 -0.55
N LEU A 6 -6.97 2.93 0.25
CA LEU A 6 -6.54 4.11 1.01
C LEU A 6 -6.10 5.31 0.14
N LEU A 7 -5.97 5.08 -1.16
CA LEU A 7 -5.63 6.08 -2.17
C LEU A 7 -6.83 6.37 -3.09
N GLU A 8 -8.03 5.97 -2.68
CA GLU A 8 -9.30 6.24 -3.36
C GLU A 8 -9.43 5.63 -4.75
N HIS A 9 -8.64 4.59 -5.07
CA HIS A 9 -8.83 3.84 -6.30
C HIS A 9 -10.09 2.99 -6.23
N GLU A 10 -10.97 3.10 -7.21
CA GLU A 10 -12.27 2.41 -7.25
C GLU A 10 -12.18 1.01 -7.86
N THR A 11 -11.13 0.77 -8.66
CA THR A 11 -10.93 -0.50 -9.36
C THR A 11 -9.55 -1.09 -9.14
N ILE A 12 -9.45 -2.42 -9.25
CA ILE A 12 -8.16 -3.11 -9.20
C ILE A 12 -7.23 -2.64 -10.33
N ASN A 13 -7.78 -2.40 -11.52
CA ASN A 13 -6.98 -1.95 -12.67
C ASN A 13 -6.36 -0.58 -12.43
N GLU A 14 -7.09 0.33 -11.80
CA GLU A 14 -6.59 1.64 -11.42
C GLU A 14 -5.44 1.53 -10.40
N ALA A 15 -5.64 0.73 -9.34
CA ALA A 15 -4.60 0.47 -8.35
C ALA A 15 -3.35 -0.18 -8.97
N ILE A 16 -3.51 -1.13 -9.89
CA ILE A 16 -2.40 -1.76 -10.63
C ILE A 16 -1.67 -0.71 -11.48
N HIS A 17 -2.42 0.11 -12.23
CA HIS A 17 -1.84 1.11 -13.11
C HIS A 17 -1.00 2.12 -12.32
N GLN A 18 -1.56 2.73 -11.28
CA GLN A 18 -0.87 3.73 -10.48
C GLN A 18 0.24 3.15 -9.58
N SER A 19 0.11 1.90 -9.12
CA SER A 19 1.19 1.24 -8.36
C SER A 19 2.43 0.97 -9.22
N SER A 20 2.28 0.92 -10.55
CA SER A 20 3.38 0.58 -11.45
C SER A 20 4.50 1.63 -11.44
N ASP A 21 4.18 2.89 -11.16
CA ASP A 21 5.12 4.00 -11.04
C ASP A 21 6.14 3.78 -9.89
N TRP A 22 5.76 3.00 -8.89
CA TRP A 22 6.60 2.72 -7.71
C TRP A 22 7.57 1.55 -7.90
N LYS A 23 7.50 0.82 -9.02
CA LYS A 23 8.40 -0.32 -9.29
C LYS A 23 9.87 0.09 -9.31
N SER A 24 10.19 1.25 -9.87
CA SER A 24 11.57 1.76 -9.89
C SER A 24 12.10 2.04 -8.49
N LEU A 25 11.27 2.53 -7.56
CA LEU A 25 11.67 2.74 -6.17
C LEU A 25 12.01 1.42 -5.47
N LEU A 26 11.22 0.37 -5.71
CA LEU A 26 11.49 -0.97 -5.16
C LEU A 26 12.85 -1.52 -5.62
N GLN A 27 13.27 -1.23 -6.85
CA GLN A 27 14.55 -1.69 -7.38
C GLN A 27 15.77 -1.01 -6.72
N LEU A 28 15.59 0.19 -6.17
CA LEU A 28 16.65 0.89 -5.44
C LEU A 28 16.96 0.25 -4.08
N ASN A 29 16.04 -0.56 -3.55
CA ASN A 29 16.20 -1.29 -2.29
C ASN A 29 16.62 -0.39 -1.11
N CYS A 30 16.08 0.82 -1.02
CA CYS A 30 16.42 1.77 0.05
C CYS A 30 16.04 1.24 1.46
N HIS A 31 14.93 0.51 1.58
CA HIS A 31 14.45 -0.06 2.83
C HIS A 31 13.76 -1.42 2.59
N PRO A 32 13.96 -2.44 3.45
CA PRO A 32 13.35 -3.77 3.27
C PRO A 32 11.81 -3.75 3.28
N ASP A 33 11.22 -2.81 4.03
CA ASP A 33 9.76 -2.73 4.18
C ASP A 33 9.07 -1.83 3.14
N THR A 34 9.78 -1.27 2.15
CA THR A 34 9.16 -0.38 1.15
C THR A 34 8.01 -1.07 0.41
N GLN A 35 8.18 -2.34 0.03
CA GLN A 35 7.13 -3.11 -0.63
C GLN A 35 5.92 -3.32 0.29
N LEU A 36 6.16 -3.67 1.55
CA LEU A 36 5.11 -3.86 2.55
C LEU A 36 4.30 -2.57 2.73
N PHE A 37 4.98 -1.43 2.88
CA PHE A 37 4.34 -0.13 3.03
C PHE A 37 3.49 0.23 1.82
N LEU A 38 4.02 0.13 0.59
CA LEU A 38 3.26 0.43 -0.62
C LEU A 38 2.05 -0.49 -0.78
N CYS A 39 2.20 -1.79 -0.55
CA CYS A 39 1.08 -2.74 -0.60
C CYS A 39 0.01 -2.43 0.46
N SER A 40 0.38 -1.95 1.64
CA SER A 40 -0.59 -1.57 2.67
C SER A 40 -1.49 -0.40 2.25
N LEU A 41 -1.03 0.45 1.32
CA LEU A 41 -1.80 1.57 0.76
C LEU A 41 -2.61 1.14 -0.47
N PHE A 42 -1.97 0.48 -1.44
CA PHE A 42 -2.59 0.09 -2.71
C PHE A 42 -3.50 -1.15 -2.60
N ALA A 43 -3.18 -2.08 -1.69
CA ALA A 43 -3.86 -3.36 -1.54
C ALA A 43 -4.03 -3.72 -0.05
N PRO A 44 -4.78 -2.92 0.74
CA PRO A 44 -4.94 -3.13 2.17
C PRO A 44 -5.56 -4.50 2.47
N ILE A 45 -5.19 -5.06 3.64
CA ILE A 45 -5.76 -6.31 4.15
C ILE A 45 -7.26 -6.11 4.39
N CYS A 46 -8.05 -7.10 4.00
CA CYS A 46 -9.49 -7.17 4.29
C CYS A 46 -9.74 -8.36 5.20
N LEU A 47 -10.31 -8.12 6.39
CA LEU A 47 -10.70 -9.16 7.32
C LEU A 47 -12.23 -9.31 7.28
N PRO A 48 -12.79 -10.52 7.06
CA PRO A 48 -14.24 -10.70 6.95
C PRO A 48 -15.04 -10.25 8.18
N THR A 49 -14.40 -10.20 9.34
CA THR A 49 -15.01 -9.85 10.63
C THR A 49 -14.83 -8.38 11.01
N MET A 50 -14.17 -7.56 10.16
CA MET A 50 -13.88 -6.17 10.46
C MET A 50 -14.19 -5.27 9.27
N ASP A 51 -15.16 -4.37 9.47
CA ASP A 51 -15.58 -3.43 8.44
C ASP A 51 -14.69 -2.20 8.30
N LYS A 52 -13.80 -1.95 9.27
CA LYS A 52 -12.88 -0.81 9.24
C LYS A 52 -11.59 -1.17 8.50
N GLU A 53 -11.11 -0.23 7.70
CA GLU A 53 -9.83 -0.33 7.02
C GLU A 53 -8.66 -0.34 8.02
N ILE A 54 -7.65 -1.16 7.70
CA ILE A 54 -6.40 -1.22 8.45
C ILE A 54 -5.41 -0.27 7.79
N LEU A 55 -5.06 0.81 8.50
CA LEU A 55 -4.01 1.72 8.06
C LEU A 55 -2.62 1.20 8.43
N PRO A 56 -1.57 1.46 7.62
CA PRO A 56 -0.21 1.25 8.08
C PRO A 56 0.08 2.08 9.31
N CYS A 57 0.88 1.52 10.23
CA CYS A 57 1.34 2.26 11.39
C CYS A 57 2.21 3.45 10.96
N ARG A 58 2.10 4.57 11.68
CA ARG A 58 2.97 5.75 11.47
C ARG A 58 4.45 5.39 11.49
N SER A 59 4.85 4.51 12.41
CA SER A 59 6.23 4.04 12.55
C SER A 59 6.76 3.37 11.28
N LEU A 60 5.94 2.61 10.56
CA LEU A 60 6.33 1.98 9.30
C LEU A 60 6.56 3.04 8.21
N CYS A 61 5.67 4.04 8.11
CA CYS A 61 5.82 5.16 7.19
C CYS A 61 7.12 5.94 7.47
N GLU A 62 7.40 6.23 8.74
CA GLU A 62 8.61 6.94 9.15
C GLU A 62 9.89 6.12 8.93
N ALA A 63 9.84 4.80 9.07
CA ALA A 63 10.96 3.91 8.79
C ALA A 63 11.30 3.85 7.29
N VAL A 64 10.27 3.69 6.44
CA VAL A 64 10.45 3.62 4.98
C VAL A 64 10.85 4.97 4.36
N LYS A 65 10.50 6.09 5.01
CA LYS A 65 10.83 7.43 4.55
C LYS A 65 12.33 7.79 4.66
N GLN A 66 13.05 7.16 5.60
CA GLN A 66 14.47 7.43 5.85
C GLN A 66 15.37 6.74 4.82
#